data_AF-A0AAV6D2W9-F1
#
_entry.id   AF-A0AAV6D2W9-F1
#
_cell.length_a   1.000
_cell.length_b   1.000
_cell.length_c   1.000
_cell.angle_alpha   90.00
_cell.angle_beta   90.00
_cell.angle_gamma   90.00
#
_symmetry.space_group_name_H-M   'P 1'
#
loop_
_entity.id
_entity.type
_entity.pdbx_description
1 polymer ?
#
loop_
_entity_poly.entity_id
_entity_poly.type
_entity_poly.pdbx_seq_one_letter_code
_entity_poly.pdbx_strand_id
1 'polypeptide(L)'
;MSDETPKPKKVFISYSWTTPDYEMRVLSWAERLRGDSILQADVVLFVASLLEANRRRAWYPRTLIYSGYGRTCELFTRATSKRFFENLIILFGVASKEDFTAKIEEAFKLHRVDQWSQLTFYSDVSWNVLLNLERLASAT
;
A
#
# COMPACT_ATOMS: atom_id res chain seq x y z
N MET A 1 16.75 -37.67 -47.80
CA MET A 1 16.53 -37.01 -46.50
C MET A 1 16.23 -35.55 -46.78
N SER A 2 14.96 -35.23 -46.96
CA SER A 2 14.47 -33.86 -47.18
C SER A 2 14.31 -33.18 -45.82
N ASP A 3 15.06 -32.09 -45.65
CA ASP A 3 15.09 -31.22 -44.49
C ASP A 3 13.81 -30.35 -44.45
N GLU A 4 12.77 -30.83 -43.77
CA GLU A 4 11.57 -30.03 -43.48
C GLU A 4 11.83 -29.17 -42.24
N THR A 5 12.12 -27.90 -42.45
CA THR A 5 12.15 -26.93 -41.34
C THR A 5 10.73 -26.76 -40.76
N PRO A 6 10.54 -26.89 -39.44
CA PRO A 6 9.21 -26.88 -38.85
C PRO A 6 8.58 -25.49 -38.98
N LYS A 7 7.42 -25.42 -39.63
CA LYS A 7 6.64 -24.19 -39.82
C LYS A 7 6.30 -23.56 -38.46
N PRO A 8 6.64 -22.28 -38.21
CA PRO A 8 6.44 -21.68 -36.89
C PRO A 8 4.93 -21.62 -36.55
N LYS A 9 4.58 -22.08 -35.34
CA LYS A 9 3.20 -22.03 -34.84
C LYS A 9 2.78 -20.57 -34.68
N LYS A 10 1.69 -20.16 -35.33
CA LYS A 10 1.07 -18.86 -35.11
C LYS A 10 0.50 -18.81 -33.70
N VAL A 11 1.23 -18.20 -32.78
CA VAL A 11 0.75 -17.92 -31.42
C VAL A 11 0.04 -16.57 -31.46
N PHE A 12 -1.22 -16.55 -31.02
CA PHE A 12 -1.93 -15.31 -30.75
C PHE A 12 -1.33 -14.67 -29.50
N ILE A 13 -0.51 -13.65 -29.68
CA ILE A 13 -0.07 -12.77 -28.60
C ILE A 13 -1.08 -11.61 -28.58
N SER A 14 -1.79 -11.44 -27.48
CA SER A 14 -2.67 -10.28 -27.30
C SER A 14 -1.87 -8.99 -27.48
N TYR A 15 -2.23 -8.15 -28.45
CA TYR A 15 -1.65 -6.82 -28.72
C TYR A 15 -1.83 -5.82 -27.56
N SER A 16 -2.43 -6.24 -26.44
CA SER A 16 -2.75 -5.37 -25.31
C SER A 16 -1.54 -5.05 -24.42
N TRP A 17 -0.31 -5.41 -24.80
CA TRP A 17 0.89 -5.24 -23.97
C TRP A 17 2.20 -4.95 -24.73
N THR A 18 2.16 -4.54 -26.00
CA THR A 18 3.37 -4.53 -26.84
C THR A 18 3.71 -3.24 -27.56
N THR A 19 2.92 -2.16 -27.44
CA THR A 19 3.32 -0.85 -27.97
C THR A 19 3.98 -0.01 -26.87
N PRO A 20 5.13 0.66 -27.16
CA PRO A 20 5.78 1.56 -26.19
C PRO A 20 4.81 2.60 -25.61
N ASP A 21 3.88 3.10 -26.42
CA ASP A 21 2.85 4.06 -25.98
C ASP A 21 1.90 3.48 -24.94
N TYR A 22 1.52 2.20 -25.06
CA TYR A 22 0.66 1.55 -24.08
C TYR A 22 1.41 1.28 -22.77
N GLU A 23 2.66 0.82 -22.85
CA GLU A 23 3.54 0.66 -21.69
C GLU A 23 3.69 1.98 -20.92
N MET A 24 3.98 3.08 -21.64
CA MET A 24 4.06 4.41 -21.03
C MET A 24 2.75 4.84 -20.39
N ARG A 25 1.60 4.54 -20.99
CA ARG A 25 0.29 4.87 -20.41
C ARG A 25 0.02 4.09 -19.12
N VAL A 26 0.31 2.79 -19.09
CA VAL A 26 0.16 1.97 -17.88
C VAL A 26 1.08 2.47 -16.77
N LEU A 27 2.33 2.80 -17.10
CA LEU A 27 3.26 3.41 -16.15
C LEU A 27 2.73 4.75 -15.64
N SER A 28 2.17 5.60 -16.52
CA SER A 28 1.60 6.90 -16.12
C SER A 28 0.40 6.75 -15.18
N TRP A 29 -0.47 5.76 -15.40
CA TRP A 29 -1.57 5.46 -14.50
C TRP A 29 -1.08 4.93 -13.16
N ALA A 30 -0.05 4.08 -13.17
CA ALA A 30 0.60 3.63 -11.94
C ALA A 30 1.24 4.80 -11.18
N GLU A 31 1.91 5.74 -11.86
CA GLU A 31 2.46 6.96 -11.26
C GLU A 31 1.39 7.86 -10.66
N ARG A 32 0.28 8.03 -11.36
CA ARG A 32 -0.86 8.81 -10.85
C ARG A 32 -1.49 8.14 -9.64
N LEU A 33 -1.80 6.84 -9.73
CA LEU A 33 -2.30 6.07 -8.58
C LEU A 33 -1.33 6.10 -7.39
N ARG A 34 -0.02 6.15 -7.63
CA ARG A 34 1.02 6.35 -6.61
C ARG A 34 0.96 7.72 -5.94
N GLY A 35 0.60 8.77 -6.69
CA GLY A 35 0.41 10.13 -6.17
C GLY A 35 -1.00 10.40 -5.63
N ASP A 36 -1.99 9.58 -6.02
CA ASP A 36 -3.41 9.85 -5.82
C ASP A 36 -3.89 9.48 -4.41
N SER A 37 -5.01 10.10 -4.05
CA SER A 37 -5.79 9.84 -2.84
C SER A 37 -6.24 8.39 -2.67
N ILE A 38 -6.24 7.57 -3.73
CA ILE A 38 -6.72 6.18 -3.69
C ILE A 38 -5.78 5.31 -2.84
N LEU A 39 -4.47 5.35 -3.06
CA LEU A 39 -3.53 4.56 -2.25
C LEU A 39 -3.58 5.01 -0.78
N GLN A 40 -3.65 6.32 -0.56
CA GLN A 40 -3.77 6.88 0.80
C GLN A 40 -5.07 6.44 1.46
N ALA A 41 -6.20 6.46 0.74
CA ALA A 41 -7.49 5.98 1.23
C ALA A 41 -7.46 4.48 1.54
N ASP A 42 -6.81 3.66 0.72
CA ASP A 42 -6.68 2.22 0.95
C ASP A 42 -5.88 1.92 2.23
N VAL A 43 -4.80 2.67 2.47
CA VAL A 43 -4.05 2.61 3.74
C VAL A 43 -4.88 3.11 4.93
N VAL A 44 -5.66 4.18 4.76
CA VAL A 44 -6.56 4.68 5.81
C VAL A 44 -7.62 3.64 6.16
N LEU A 45 -8.24 3.00 5.16
CA LEU A 45 -9.22 1.92 5.38
C LEU A 45 -8.59 0.72 6.07
N PHE A 46 -7.37 0.34 5.68
CA PHE A 46 -6.58 -0.67 6.38
C PHE A 46 -6.42 -0.34 7.86
N VAL A 47 -5.90 0.85 8.18
CA VAL A 47 -5.68 1.28 9.57
C VAL A 47 -7.00 1.36 10.35
N ALA A 48 -8.03 2.00 9.78
CA ALA A 48 -9.34 2.12 10.42
C ALA A 48 -9.96 0.74 10.71
N SER A 49 -9.82 -0.21 9.78
CA SER A 49 -10.34 -1.56 9.94
C SER A 49 -9.61 -2.38 11.01
N LEU A 50 -8.32 -2.11 11.24
CA LEU A 50 -7.51 -2.74 12.28
C LEU A 50 -7.89 -2.23 13.67
N LEU A 51 -8.22 -0.94 13.78
CA LEU A 51 -8.57 -0.29 15.03
C LEU A 51 -10.05 -0.49 15.42
N GLU A 52 -10.85 -1.08 14.53
CA GLU A 52 -12.25 -1.36 14.80
C GLU A 52 -12.44 -2.67 15.59
N ALA A 53 -12.84 -2.55 16.85
CA ALA A 53 -12.96 -3.67 17.79
C ALA A 53 -13.85 -4.84 17.32
N ASN A 54 -14.88 -4.57 16.52
CA ASN A 54 -15.85 -5.59 16.09
C ASN A 54 -15.52 -6.28 14.77
N ARG A 55 -14.38 -5.94 14.15
CA ARG A 55 -14.07 -6.43 12.80
C ARG A 55 -13.36 -7.77 12.84
N ARG A 56 -14.04 -8.83 12.38
CA ARG A 56 -13.45 -10.19 12.30
C ARG A 56 -12.28 -10.31 11.31
N ARG A 57 -12.25 -9.47 10.28
CA ARG A 57 -11.21 -9.45 9.24
C ARG A 57 -10.86 -8.01 8.92
N ALA A 58 -9.59 -7.66 9.07
CA ALA A 58 -9.07 -6.38 8.66
C ALA A 58 -9.14 -6.23 7.12
N TRP A 59 -9.27 -5.00 6.68
CA TRP A 59 -9.24 -4.61 5.27
C TRP A 59 -7.85 -4.89 4.71
N TYR A 60 -7.78 -5.58 3.58
CA TYR A 60 -6.52 -5.85 2.90
C TYR A 60 -6.24 -4.74 1.86
N PRO A 61 -5.18 -3.94 2.02
CA PRO A 61 -4.92 -2.79 1.15
C PRO A 61 -4.33 -3.23 -0.20
N ARG A 62 -5.21 -3.56 -1.14
CA ARG A 62 -4.85 -4.15 -2.44
C ARG A 62 -3.98 -3.23 -3.31
N THR A 63 -4.10 -1.93 -3.13
CA THR A 63 -3.38 -0.93 -3.93
C THR A 63 -1.92 -0.77 -3.51
N LEU A 64 -1.48 -1.38 -2.40
CA LEU A 64 -0.06 -1.39 -2.01
C LEU A 64 0.84 -2.03 -3.06
N ILE A 65 0.30 -2.87 -3.95
CA ILE A 65 1.07 -3.40 -5.09
C ILE A 65 1.66 -2.30 -5.97
N TYR A 66 1.06 -1.11 -5.96
CA TYR A 66 1.53 0.05 -6.69
C TYR A 66 2.42 0.99 -5.88
N SER A 67 2.62 0.79 -4.57
CA SER A 67 3.30 1.76 -3.69
C SER A 67 4.77 2.03 -4.03
N GLY A 68 5.40 1.10 -4.75
CA GLY A 68 6.85 1.09 -4.94
C GLY A 68 7.61 0.67 -3.68
N TYR A 69 8.94 0.66 -3.76
CA TYR A 69 9.82 0.22 -2.68
C TYR A 69 9.84 1.21 -1.51
N GLY A 70 9.62 0.71 -0.28
CA GLY A 70 10.00 1.38 0.97
C GLY A 70 9.38 2.76 1.23
N ARG A 71 8.23 3.08 0.63
CA ARG A 71 7.66 4.42 0.66
C ARG A 71 6.77 4.65 1.89
N THR A 72 6.99 5.76 2.58
CA THR A 72 6.06 6.28 3.59
C THR A 72 4.83 6.88 2.91
N CYS A 73 3.64 6.56 3.43
CA CYS A 73 2.40 7.14 2.95
C CYS A 73 2.35 8.64 3.28
N GLU A 74 2.07 9.49 2.29
CA GLU A 74 2.16 10.95 2.43
C GLU A 74 1.30 11.51 3.56
N LEU A 75 0.10 10.94 3.77
CA LEU A 75 -0.77 11.25 4.90
C LEU A 75 -0.02 11.16 6.24
N PHE A 76 0.74 10.08 6.45
CA PHE A 76 1.50 9.83 7.66
C PHE A 76 2.82 10.62 7.71
N THR A 77 3.41 10.93 6.55
CA THR A 77 4.52 11.90 6.45
C THR A 77 4.08 13.27 6.97
N ARG A 78 2.92 13.77 6.54
CA ARG A 78 2.36 15.06 7.00
C ARG A 78 2.02 15.06 8.49
N ALA A 79 1.64 13.91 9.02
CA ALA A 79 1.41 13.69 10.45
C ALA A 79 2.67 13.73 11.33
N THR A 80 3.84 14.00 10.76
CA THR A 80 5.00 14.46 11.54
C THR A 80 4.69 15.77 12.28
N SER A 81 3.83 16.62 11.70
CA SER A 81 3.31 17.83 12.35
C SER A 81 2.24 17.49 13.38
N LYS A 82 2.37 18.01 14.61
CA LYS A 82 1.38 17.85 15.69
C LYS A 82 -0.03 18.28 15.25
N ARG A 83 -0.15 19.45 14.64
CA ARG A 83 -1.43 19.98 14.12
C ARG A 83 -2.09 19.03 13.11
N PHE A 84 -1.29 18.40 12.24
CA PHE A 84 -1.86 17.45 11.28
C PHE A 84 -2.20 16.11 11.96
N PHE A 85 -1.38 15.67 12.92
CA PHE A 85 -1.61 14.45 13.68
C PHE A 85 -2.92 14.49 14.48
N GLU A 86 -3.34 15.65 14.98
CA GLU A 86 -4.66 15.84 15.62
C GLU A 86 -5.82 15.39 14.73
N ASN A 87 -5.72 15.56 13.41
CA ASN A 87 -6.74 15.05 12.49
C ASN A 87 -6.75 13.52 12.41
N LEU A 88 -5.59 12.87 12.53
CA LEU A 88 -5.50 11.40 12.55
C LEU A 88 -6.08 10.83 13.85
N ILE A 89 -5.84 11.50 14.98
CA ILE A 89 -6.44 11.15 16.28
C ILE A 89 -7.97 11.08 16.15
N ILE A 90 -8.57 12.13 15.59
CA ILE A 90 -10.02 12.20 15.36
C ILE A 90 -10.48 11.14 14.36
N LEU A 91 -9.78 11.00 13.23
CA LEU A 91 -10.12 10.05 12.16
C LEU A 91 -10.19 8.60 12.65
N PHE A 92 -9.24 8.20 13.49
CA PHE A 92 -9.12 6.83 13.96
C PHE A 92 -9.71 6.59 15.36
N GLY A 93 -10.23 7.62 16.03
CA GLY A 93 -10.79 7.50 17.38
C GLY A 93 -9.76 7.07 18.42
N VAL A 94 -8.53 7.57 18.30
CA VAL A 94 -7.43 7.30 19.25
C VAL A 94 -7.16 8.54 20.10
N ALA A 95 -6.49 8.40 21.24
CA ALA A 95 -6.28 9.51 22.19
C ALA A 95 -4.94 10.23 22.03
N SER A 96 -3.88 9.52 21.65
CA SER A 96 -2.53 10.06 21.51
C SER A 96 -1.69 9.24 20.53
N LYS A 97 -0.43 9.66 20.28
CA LYS A 97 0.54 8.89 19.50
C LYS A 97 0.83 7.53 20.15
N GLU A 98 0.96 7.51 21.46
CA GLU A 98 1.25 6.32 22.24
C GLU A 98 0.06 5.35 22.18
N ASP A 99 -1.17 5.86 22.33
CA ASP A 99 -2.40 5.07 22.18
C ASP A 99 -2.54 4.50 20.76
N PHE A 100 -2.27 5.33 19.73
CA PHE A 100 -2.29 4.88 18.34
C PHE A 100 -1.27 3.76 18.10
N THR A 101 -0.02 3.96 18.50
CA THR A 101 1.06 2.98 18.31
C THR A 101 0.73 1.66 19.02
N ALA A 102 0.29 1.73 20.28
CA ALA A 102 -0.06 0.55 21.08
C ALA A 102 -1.21 -0.25 20.43
N LYS A 103 -2.30 0.42 20.02
CA LYS A 103 -3.44 -0.23 19.37
C LYS A 103 -3.06 -0.86 18.03
N ILE A 104 -2.20 -0.20 17.25
CA ILE A 104 -1.71 -0.75 15.97
C ILE A 104 -0.87 -2.00 16.20
N GLU A 105 0.05 -1.98 17.18
CA GLU A 105 0.85 -3.16 17.52
C GLU A 105 0.00 -4.34 18.00
N GLU A 106 -1.03 -4.07 18.80
CA GLU A 106 -2.00 -5.08 19.22
C GLU A 106 -2.78 -5.64 18.02
N ALA A 107 -3.31 -4.76 17.16
CA ALA A 107 -4.08 -5.14 15.99
C ALA A 107 -3.25 -5.95 14.97
N PHE A 108 -1.97 -5.60 14.79
CA PHE A 108 -1.06 -6.36 13.91
C PHE A 108 -0.90 -7.81 14.39
N LYS A 109 -0.76 -8.02 15.69
CA LYS A 109 -0.68 -9.36 16.30
C LYS A 109 -2.02 -10.11 16.16
N LEU A 110 -3.13 -9.43 16.47
CA LEU A 110 -4.48 -10.01 16.39
C LEU A 110 -4.83 -10.49 14.98
N HIS A 111 -4.53 -9.67 13.97
CA HIS A 111 -4.85 -9.97 12.57
C HIS A 111 -3.72 -10.70 11.81
N ARG A 112 -2.62 -11.03 12.50
CA ARG A 112 -1.45 -11.73 11.93
C ARG A 112 -0.96 -11.06 10.65
N VAL A 113 -0.81 -9.73 10.71
CA VAL A 113 -0.45 -8.90 9.56
C VAL A 113 0.95 -9.26 9.03
N ASP A 114 1.82 -9.78 9.89
CA ASP A 114 3.13 -10.35 9.54
C ASP A 114 3.03 -11.56 8.58
N GLN A 115 1.89 -12.26 8.55
CA GLN A 115 1.65 -13.41 7.69
C GLN A 115 1.00 -13.04 6.36
N TRP A 116 0.70 -11.76 6.14
CA TRP A 116 0.08 -11.31 4.90
C TRP A 116 1.11 -11.31 3.78
N SER A 117 0.71 -11.84 2.63
CA SER A 117 1.57 -11.95 1.45
C SER A 117 0.98 -11.19 0.27
N GLN A 118 1.76 -11.00 -0.80
CA GLN A 118 1.35 -10.35 -2.05
C GLN A 118 0.94 -8.87 -1.92
N LEU A 119 1.47 -8.19 -0.89
CA LEU A 119 1.19 -6.77 -0.65
C LEU A 119 1.93 -5.86 -1.62
N THR A 120 3.14 -6.24 -2.06
CA THR A 120 3.88 -5.54 -3.13
C THR A 120 4.51 -6.52 -4.12
N PHE A 121 4.91 -6.02 -5.29
CA PHE A 121 5.63 -6.82 -6.30
C PHE A 121 7.11 -7.05 -5.98
N TYR A 122 7.64 -6.35 -5.01
CA TYR A 122 9.02 -5.91 -5.03
C TYR A 122 9.77 -6.22 -3.73
N SER A 123 9.09 -6.07 -2.60
CA SER A 123 9.61 -6.35 -1.27
C SER A 123 8.49 -6.55 -0.25
N ASP A 124 8.86 -7.05 0.92
CA ASP A 124 7.96 -6.99 2.07
C ASP A 124 7.67 -5.53 2.44
N VAL A 125 6.48 -5.30 3.02
CA VAL A 125 6.06 -3.98 3.49
C VAL A 125 6.62 -3.75 4.88
N SER A 126 7.44 -2.71 5.03
CA SER A 126 7.77 -2.19 6.35
C SER A 126 6.62 -1.30 6.83
N TRP A 127 5.77 -1.85 7.71
CA TRP A 127 4.62 -1.13 8.26
C TRP A 127 5.01 0.10 9.07
N ASN A 128 6.13 0.02 9.80
CA ASN A 128 6.68 1.16 10.54
C ASN A 128 7.01 2.33 9.59
N VAL A 129 7.66 2.02 8.45
CA VAL A 129 8.00 3.03 7.44
C VAL A 129 6.75 3.53 6.72
N LEU A 130 5.81 2.66 6.35
CA LEU A 130 4.58 3.03 5.65
C LEU A 130 3.73 4.01 6.48
N LEU A 131 3.57 3.74 7.78
CA LEU A 131 2.75 4.51 8.72
C LEU A 131 3.55 5.60 9.47
N ASN A 132 4.84 5.73 9.19
CA ASN A 132 5.73 6.73 9.79
C ASN A 132 5.76 6.72 11.34
N LEU A 133 5.59 5.55 11.99
CA LEU A 133 5.22 5.47 13.42
C LEU A 133 6.22 6.21 14.33
N GLU A 134 7.52 6.10 14.04
CA GLU A 134 8.57 6.77 14.80
C GLU A 134 8.45 8.30 14.79
N ARG A 135 8.11 8.89 13.63
CA ARG A 135 8.13 10.34 13.42
C ARG A 135 6.76 11.00 13.57
N LEU A 136 5.70 10.26 13.88
CA LEU A 136 4.39 10.85 14.17
C LEU A 136 4.51 11.90 15.28
N ALA A 137 3.90 13.07 15.06
CA ALA A 137 3.91 14.22 15.97
C ALA A 137 5.30 14.63 16.50
N SER A 138 6.40 14.29 15.82
CA SER A 138 7.76 14.53 16.30
C SER A 138 8.30 15.91 15.93
N ALA A 139 7.67 16.63 14.99
CA ALA A 139 8.08 18.00 14.67
C ALA A 139 7.64 18.96 15.80
N THR A 140 8.57 19.81 16.21
CA THR A 140 8.41 20.77 17.31
C THR A 140 7.26 21.73 17.06
#